data_AF-A0A914YHV8-F1
#
_entry.id   AF-A0A914YHV8-F1
#
_cell.length_a   1.000
_cell.length_b   1.000
_cell.length_c   1.000
_cell.angle_alpha   90.00
_cell.angle_beta   90.00
_cell.angle_gamma   90.00
#
_symmetry.space_group_name_H-M   'P 1'
#
loop_
_entity.id
_entity.type
_entity.pdbx_description
1 polymer ?
#
loop_
_entity_poly.entity_id
_entity_poly.type
_entity_poly.pdbx_seq_one_letter_code
_entity_poly.pdbx_strand_id
1 'polypeptide(L)'
;MADSLLENYNPLYDVHLRQYFALPHMQKHLRRMGLLDSNGVPVSQNGNVESELYARHHAMMDMMLRNRERVLMQLADLQKKYDAAEKVEIYRRVRVSTIFSGSQNLHKIQRSDL
;
A
#
# COMPACT_ATOMS: atom_id res chain seq x y z
N MET A 1 15.43 -29.63 1.16
CA MET A 1 15.60 -29.84 2.62
C MET A 1 15.04 -28.71 3.49
N ALA A 2 14.58 -27.59 2.91
CA ALA A 2 13.95 -26.50 3.68
C ALA A 2 12.44 -26.71 3.93
N ASP A 3 11.78 -27.53 3.10
CA ASP A 3 10.32 -27.72 3.18
C ASP A 3 9.87 -28.45 4.45
N SER A 4 10.69 -29.35 5.00
CA SER A 4 10.36 -30.08 6.25
C SER A 4 10.51 -29.23 7.53
N LEU A 5 11.12 -28.04 7.44
CA LEU A 5 11.30 -27.12 8.58
C LEU A 5 10.06 -26.24 8.77
N LEU A 6 9.40 -25.84 7.68
CA LEU A 6 8.12 -25.15 7.69
C LEU A 6 6.97 -26.08 8.08
N GLU A 7 6.99 -27.33 7.61
CA GLU A 7 5.97 -28.33 7.96
C GLU A 7 5.97 -28.71 9.45
N ASN A 8 7.12 -28.61 10.12
CA ASN A 8 7.27 -28.84 11.56
C ASN A 8 7.34 -27.54 12.37
N TYR A 9 7.17 -26.37 11.73
CA TYR A 9 7.21 -25.10 12.41
C TYR A 9 5.95 -24.94 13.26
N ASN A 10 6.15 -24.98 14.57
CA ASN A 10 5.10 -24.65 15.52
C ASN A 10 5.34 -23.24 16.08
N PRO A 11 4.54 -22.24 15.65
CA PRO A 11 4.70 -20.85 16.10
C PRO A 11 4.51 -20.70 17.61
N LEU A 12 3.86 -21.66 18.28
CA LEU A 12 3.71 -21.65 19.73
C LEU A 12 5.03 -21.89 20.46
N TYR A 13 6.02 -22.54 19.84
CA TYR A 13 7.33 -22.83 20.44
C TYR A 13 8.46 -21.97 19.89
N ASP A 14 8.18 -21.09 18.92
CA ASP A 14 9.19 -20.19 18.39
C ASP A 14 9.62 -19.18 19.46
N VAL A 15 10.88 -19.30 19.89
CA VAL A 15 11.52 -18.43 20.88
C VAL A 15 11.54 -16.97 20.42
N HIS A 16 11.77 -16.71 19.13
CA HIS A 16 11.81 -15.37 18.58
C HIS A 16 10.43 -14.73 18.56
N LEU A 17 9.39 -15.49 18.20
CA LEU A 17 8.01 -15.00 18.31
C LEU A 17 7.62 -14.71 19.75
N ARG A 18 7.93 -15.62 20.69
CA ARG A 18 7.66 -15.40 22.12
C ARG A 18 8.37 -14.16 22.65
N GLN A 19 9.64 -13.97 22.30
CA GLN A 19 10.41 -12.78 22.67
C GLN A 19 9.81 -11.52 22.06
N TYR A 20 9.44 -11.56 20.78
CA TYR A 20 8.80 -10.45 20.09
C TYR A 20 7.48 -10.03 20.78
N PHE A 21 6.63 -11.00 21.11
CA PHE A 21 5.39 -10.72 21.83
C PHE A 21 5.62 -10.24 23.26
N ALA A 22 6.73 -10.60 23.89
CA ALA A 22 7.11 -10.08 25.21
C ALA A 22 7.63 -8.63 25.19
N LEU A 23 7.94 -8.04 24.02
CA LEU A 23 8.45 -6.68 23.94
C LEU A 23 7.42 -5.65 24.41
N PRO A 24 7.81 -4.58 25.13
CA PRO A 24 6.87 -3.61 25.72
C PRO A 24 5.94 -2.93 24.71
N HIS A 25 6.45 -2.63 23.52
CA HIS A 25 5.65 -1.99 22.47
C HIS A 25 4.63 -2.98 21.86
N MET A 26 4.99 -4.26 21.76
CA MET A 26 4.06 -5.31 21.32
C MET A 26 3.01 -5.62 22.37
N GLN A 27 3.39 -5.69 23.65
CA GLN A 27 2.44 -5.79 24.75
C GLN A 27 1.46 -4.60 24.75
N LYS A 28 1.95 -3.38 24.57
CA LYS A 28 1.12 -2.18 24.42
C LYS A 28 0.20 -2.27 23.19
N HIS A 29 0.70 -2.79 22.08
CA HIS A 29 -0.08 -2.99 20.86
C HIS A 29 -1.18 -4.03 21.08
N LEU A 30 -0.86 -5.20 21.63
CA LEU A 30 -1.82 -6.26 21.94
C LEU A 30 -2.90 -5.81 22.94
N ARG A 31 -2.55 -4.98 23.94
CA ARG A 31 -3.52 -4.32 24.84
C ARG A 31 -4.41 -3.32 24.11
N ARG A 32 -3.87 -2.57 23.14
CA ARG A 32 -4.66 -1.68 22.28
C ARG A 32 -5.60 -2.44 21.36
N MET A 33 -5.18 -3.60 20.87
CA MET A 33 -6.03 -4.57 20.17
C MET A 33 -7.02 -5.24 21.12
N GLY A 34 -6.79 -5.14 22.43
CA GLY A 34 -7.57 -5.75 23.50
C GLY A 34 -7.34 -7.26 23.67
N LEU A 35 -6.42 -7.86 22.92
CA LEU A 35 -6.08 -9.27 23.04
C LEU A 35 -5.50 -9.62 24.42
N LEU A 36 -4.95 -8.62 25.12
CA LEU A 36 -4.46 -8.71 26.49
C LEU A 36 -5.15 -7.68 27.39
N ASP A 37 -5.36 -8.04 28.65
CA ASP A 37 -5.82 -7.12 29.69
C ASP A 37 -4.70 -6.16 30.14
N SER A 38 -5.01 -5.28 31.09
CA SER A 38 -4.03 -4.33 31.68
C SER A 38 -2.84 -5.03 32.35
N ASN A 39 -3.00 -6.30 32.73
CA ASN A 39 -1.99 -7.12 33.39
C ASN A 39 -1.18 -7.96 32.37
N GLY A 40 -1.49 -7.88 31.07
CA GLY A 40 -0.82 -8.65 30.02
C GLY A 40 -1.31 -10.10 29.92
N VAL A 41 -2.45 -10.42 30.53
CA VAL A 41 -3.07 -11.74 30.48
C VAL A 41 -4.05 -11.78 29.30
N PRO A 42 -4.11 -12.88 28.52
CA PRO A 42 -5.12 -13.05 27.49
C PRO A 42 -6.51 -12.90 28.09
N VAL A 43 -7.32 -12.03 27.49
CA VAL A 43 -8.69 -11.81 27.97
C VAL A 43 -9.49 -13.10 27.78
N SER A 44 -9.98 -13.68 28.89
CA SER A 44 -10.79 -14.90 28.86
C SER A 44 -12.17 -14.63 28.26
N GLN A 45 -12.70 -15.56 27.44
CA GLN A 45 -13.95 -15.48 26.66
C GLN A 45 -15.24 -15.45 27.52
N ASN A 46 -15.21 -14.88 28.72
CA ASN A 46 -16.38 -14.85 29.58
C ASN A 46 -17.26 -13.65 29.20
N GLY A 47 -18.11 -13.87 28.18
CA GLY A 47 -19.40 -13.24 27.85
C GLY A 47 -19.51 -11.72 27.70
N ASN A 48 -18.94 -10.93 28.60
CA ASN A 48 -19.13 -9.47 28.65
C ASN A 48 -17.93 -8.71 28.05
N VAL A 49 -16.72 -9.29 28.11
CA VAL A 49 -15.50 -8.65 27.56
C VAL A 49 -15.34 -8.89 26.05
N GLU A 50 -15.95 -9.95 25.51
CA GLU A 50 -15.99 -10.20 24.07
C GLU A 50 -16.64 -9.04 23.30
N SER A 51 -17.77 -8.51 23.79
CA SER A 51 -18.49 -7.44 23.09
C SER A 51 -17.66 -6.16 22.96
N GLU A 52 -16.96 -5.77 24.02
CA GLU A 52 -16.10 -4.58 24.01
C GLU A 52 -14.83 -4.80 23.16
N LEU A 53 -14.31 -6.03 23.16
CA LEU A 53 -13.19 -6.41 22.30
C LEU A 53 -13.52 -6.39 20.83
N TYR A 54 -14.64 -7.02 20.44
CA TYR A 54 -15.13 -6.99 19.08
C TYR A 54 -15.43 -5.55 18.66
N ALA A 55 -16.02 -4.72 19.53
CA ALA A 55 -16.28 -3.31 19.22
C ALA A 55 -14.98 -2.52 18.97
N ARG A 56 -13.94 -2.71 19.79
CA ARG A 56 -12.63 -2.06 19.59
C ARG A 56 -11.90 -2.57 18.35
N HIS A 57 -11.99 -3.87 18.08
CA HIS A 57 -11.44 -4.49 16.87
C HIS A 57 -12.14 -3.94 15.61
N HIS A 58 -13.47 -3.83 15.61
CA HIS A 58 -14.23 -3.22 14.52
C HIS A 58 -13.87 -1.75 14.30
N ALA A 59 -13.77 -0.96 15.37
CA ALA A 59 -13.34 0.45 15.25
C ALA A 59 -11.94 0.58 14.64
N MET A 60 -11.02 -0.34 14.95
CA MET A 60 -9.69 -0.36 14.34
C MET A 60 -9.73 -0.79 12.87
N MET A 61 -10.49 -1.83 12.54
CA MET A 61 -10.69 -2.26 11.17
C MET A 61 -11.27 -1.14 10.32
N ASP A 62 -12.28 -0.42 10.83
CA ASP A 62 -12.85 0.75 10.15
C ASP A 62 -11.80 1.84 9.92
N MET A 63 -10.93 2.09 10.90
CA MET A 63 -9.84 3.06 10.75
C MET A 63 -8.83 2.64 9.68
N MET A 64 -8.45 1.36 9.65
CA MET A 64 -7.56 0.81 8.63
C MET A 64 -8.20 0.85 7.24
N LEU A 65 -9.49 0.56 7.13
CA LEU A 65 -10.25 0.64 5.89
C LEU A 65 -10.34 2.08 5.36
N ARG A 66 -10.64 3.07 6.22
CA ARG A 66 -10.63 4.49 5.84
C ARG A 66 -9.25 4.98 5.39
N ASN A 67 -8.19 4.51 6.05
CA ASN A 67 -6.83 4.82 5.62
C ASN A 67 -6.53 4.23 4.24
N ARG A 68 -6.99 3.00 3.98
CA ARG A 68 -6.87 2.35 2.67
C ARG A 68 -7.62 3.13 1.58
N GLU A 69 -8.87 3.52 1.84
CA GLU A 69 -9.67 4.33 0.93
C GLU A 69 -8.98 5.65 0.58
N ARG A 70 -8.44 6.35 1.59
CA ARG A 70 -7.69 7.60 1.38
C ARG A 70 -6.46 7.41 0.49
N VAL A 71 -5.69 6.34 0.72
CA VAL A 71 -4.51 6.02 -0.09
C VAL A 71 -4.91 5.68 -1.53
N LEU A 72 -5.98 4.90 -1.72
CA LEU A 72 -6.51 4.58 -3.05
C LEU A 72 -6.97 5.84 -3.80
N MET A 73 -7.62 6.77 -3.10
CA MET A 73 -8.05 8.04 -3.69
C MET A 73 -6.85 8.89 -4.14
N GLN A 74 -5.80 8.97 -3.32
CA GLN A 74 -4.55 9.65 -3.69
C GLN A 74 -3.87 9.02 -4.91
N LEU A 75 -3.86 7.69 -5.00
CA LEU A 75 -3.34 6.95 -6.15
C LEU A 75 -4.14 7.25 -7.43
N ALA A 76 -5.47 7.27 -7.34
CA ALA A 76 -6.33 7.62 -8.46
C ALA A 76 -6.10 9.06 -8.94
N ASP A 77 -5.93 10.01 -8.03
CA ASP A 77 -5.61 11.39 -8.36
C ASP A 77 -4.24 11.53 -9.03
N LEU A 78 -3.23 10.79 -8.56
CA LEU A 78 -1.91 10.75 -9.18
C LEU A 78 -1.98 10.15 -10.58
N GLN A 79 -2.72 9.06 -10.77
CA GLN A 79 -2.91 8.44 -12.08
C GLN A 79 -3.53 9.43 -13.07
N LYS A 80 -4.58 10.15 -12.67
CA LYS A 80 -5.22 11.15 -13.52
C LYS A 80 -4.27 12.27 -13.93
N LYS A 81 -3.40 12.72 -13.01
CA LYS A 81 -2.36 13.73 -13.31
C LYS A 81 -1.29 13.18 -14.25
N TYR A 82 -0.89 11.92 -14.06
CA TYR A 82 0.05 11.22 -14.91
C TYR A 82 -0.48 11.12 -16.35
N ASP A 83 -1.72 10.64 -16.53
CA ASP A 83 -2.35 10.52 -17.85
C ASP A 83 -2.48 11.88 -18.56
N ALA A 84 -2.77 12.95 -17.81
CA ALA A 84 -2.82 14.31 -18.35
C ALA A 84 -1.43 14.79 -18.82
N ALA A 85 -0.38 14.53 -18.02
CA ALA A 85 0.99 14.85 -18.38
C ALA A 85 1.48 14.04 -19.60
N GLU A 86 1.13 12.75 -19.66
CA GLU A 86 1.43 11.88 -20.80
C GLU A 86 0.81 12.42 -22.10
N LYS A 87 -0.46 12.83 -22.07
CA LYS A 87 -1.11 13.48 -23.22
C LYS A 87 -0.33 14.71 -23.69
N VAL A 88 0.08 15.58 -22.76
CA VAL A 88 0.87 16.78 -23.10
C VAL A 88 2.21 16.39 -23.75
N GLU A 89 2.90 15.38 -23.22
CA GLU A 89 4.17 14.93 -23.78
C GLU A 89 3.99 14.29 -25.17
N ILE A 90 2.91 13.53 -25.39
CA ILE A 90 2.56 13.01 -26.71
C ILE A 90 2.33 14.17 -27.69
N TYR A 91 1.54 15.17 -27.32
CA TYR A 91 1.33 16.36 -28.16
C TYR A 91 2.65 17.09 -28.45
N ARG A 92 3.51 17.23 -27.45
CA ARG A 92 4.83 17.86 -27.62
C ARG A 92 5.68 17.08 -28.61
N ARG A 93 5.75 15.75 -28.48
CA ARG A 93 6.48 14.87 -29.41
C ARG A 93 5.92 14.95 -30.82
N VAL A 94 4.60 14.85 -30.99
CA VAL A 94 3.96 14.96 -32.32
C VAL A 94 4.24 16.32 -32.95
N ARG A 95 4.15 17.41 -32.18
CA ARG A 95 4.42 18.77 -32.67
C ARG A 95 5.88 18.97 -33.05
N VAL A 96 6.82 18.49 -32.22
CA VAL A 96 8.25 18.58 -32.53
C VAL A 96 8.60 17.74 -33.77
N SER A 97 8.05 16.53 -33.87
CA SER A 97 8.24 15.64 -35.04
C SER A 97 7.65 16.21 -36.32
N THR A 98 6.49 16.88 -36.27
CA THR A 98 5.87 17.53 -37.43
C THR A 98 6.58 18.82 -37.85
N ILE A 99 7.14 19.59 -36.91
CA ILE A 99 8.00 20.73 -37.24
C ILE A 99 9.29 20.25 -37.95
N PHE A 100 9.88 19.15 -37.50
CA PHE A 100 11.06 18.56 -38.14
C PHE A 100 10.75 17.98 -39.53
N SER A 101 9.59 17.35 -39.74
CA SER A 101 9.20 16.82 -41.06
C SER A 101 8.76 17.91 -42.05
N GLY A 102 8.12 18.98 -41.57
CA GLY A 102 7.78 20.16 -42.39
C GLY A 102 9.01 20.93 -42.86
N SER A 103 10.04 21.03 -42.01
CA SER A 103 11.30 21.71 -42.35
C SER A 103 12.13 20.95 -43.40
N GLN A 104 12.06 19.61 -43.41
CA GLN A 104 12.69 18.77 -44.44
C GLN A 104 12.00 18.87 -45.81
N ASN A 105 10.71 19.20 -45.86
CA ASN A 105 9.97 19.37 -47.12
C ASN A 105 10.18 20.76 -47.75
N LEU A 106 10.38 21.82 -46.96
CA LEU A 106 10.71 23.15 -47.52
C LEU A 106 12.07 23.17 -48.25
N HIS A 107 13.05 22.41 -47.78
CA HIS A 107 14.37 22.33 -48.44
C HIS A 107 14.39 21.52 -49.74
N LYS A 108 13.37 20.70 -50.01
CA LYS A 108 13.26 19.96 -51.27
C LYS A 108 12.58 20.76 -52.37
N ILE A 109 11.65 21.65 -52.04
CA ILE A 109 10.91 22.45 -53.03
C ILE A 109 11.78 23.58 -53.62
N GLN A 110 12.76 24.11 -52.87
CA GLN A 110 13.67 25.14 -53.40
C GLN A 110 14.81 24.59 -54.29
N ARG A 111 14.93 23.27 -54.48
CA ARG A 111 15.97 22.65 -55.33
C ARG A 111 15.46 22.13 -56.67
N SER A 112 14.17 22.34 -56.99
CA SER A 112 13.56 21.88 -58.25
C SER A 112 13.30 22.98 -59.29
N ASP A 113 13.63 24.25 -58.99
CA ASP A 113 13.43 25.40 -59.89
C ASP A 113 14.75 26.06 -60.35
N LEU A 114 15.85 25.30 -60.45
CA LEU A 114 17.12 25.71 -61.06
C LEU A 114 17.61 24.67 -62.07
#